data_AF-A0A964JT32-F1
#
_entry.id   AF-A0A964JT32-F1
#
_cell.length_a   1.000
_cell.length_b   1.000
_cell.length_c   1.000
_cell.angle_alpha   90.00
_cell.angle_beta   90.00
_cell.angle_gamma   90.00
#
_symmetry.space_group_name_H-M   'P 1'
#
loop_
_entity.id
_entity.type
_entity.pdbx_description
1 polymer ?
#
loop_
_entity_poly.entity_id
_entity_poly.type
_entity_poly.pdbx_seq_one_letter_code
_entity_poly.pdbx_strand_id
1 'polypeptide(L)'
;MVAESPAPQARESREAEKKKRKALRAIATQETPQSPLARRAEEHVPKLSEKAARKREARALRKIAKAQARAELEKERVDKLRQLAHLQKLRMENAAQVTGEIKPRIALDERKKDRVAQFALLFTRGKLPDLAQAREDLEYLKEVDHRSWQKGDRDRYLFVENILRSIIKGKMPPSIVQPDGKYFKWPGTNIGNPSAHGSAIGDMQEVGVLKSIGYQVGLQGVPLHERRRLLSRVYEHELAMALSRSYLSEWGKPKSSLRLRKLAHTIASLTRNMKRRNSDAPSIEDWEADLAYLKQHYYVGRYDFQWPRS
;
A
#
# COMPACT_ATOMS: atom_id res chain seq x y z
N MET A 1 29.26 -47.93 -23.50
CA MET A 1 30.48 -47.18 -23.10
C MET A 1 30.87 -46.30 -24.28
N VAL A 2 30.47 -45.02 -24.26
CA VAL A 2 30.76 -44.07 -25.34
C VAL A 2 31.86 -43.15 -24.82
N ALA A 3 33.02 -43.17 -25.48
CA ALA A 3 34.18 -42.36 -25.14
C ALA A 3 33.97 -40.91 -25.63
N GLU A 4 33.92 -39.96 -24.69
CA GLU A 4 33.84 -38.54 -24.98
C GLU A 4 35.13 -38.03 -25.63
N SER A 5 34.98 -37.35 -26.77
CA SER A 5 36.05 -36.62 -27.44
C SER A 5 36.44 -35.37 -26.63
N PRO A 6 37.74 -35.10 -26.41
CA PRO A 6 38.17 -33.94 -25.65
C PRO A 6 37.95 -32.61 -26.40
N ALA A 7 37.49 -31.62 -25.64
CA ALA A 7 37.09 -30.28 -26.06
C ALA A 7 38.17 -29.50 -26.85
N PRO A 8 37.76 -28.62 -27.79
CA PRO A 8 38.63 -27.96 -28.77
C PRO A 8 39.74 -27.07 -28.18
N GLN A 9 39.57 -26.55 -26.97
CA GLN A 9 40.54 -25.62 -26.35
C GLN A 9 41.89 -26.28 -25.97
N ALA A 10 41.93 -27.61 -25.80
CA ALA A 10 43.16 -28.32 -25.49
C ALA A 10 44.07 -28.54 -26.72
N ARG A 11 43.53 -28.44 -27.94
CA ARG A 11 44.30 -28.64 -29.19
C ARG A 11 45.13 -27.41 -29.55
N GLU A 12 44.58 -26.20 -29.41
CA GLU A 12 45.30 -24.95 -29.74
C GLU A 12 46.51 -24.70 -28.83
N SER A 13 46.39 -25.03 -27.54
CA SER A 13 47.47 -24.86 -26.56
C SER A 13 48.70 -25.73 -26.86
N ARG A 14 48.48 -26.96 -27.34
CA ARG A 14 49.56 -27.89 -27.73
C ARG A 14 50.26 -27.48 -29.03
N GLU A 15 49.55 -26.84 -29.94
CA GLU A 15 50.12 -26.39 -31.22
C GLU A 15 50.99 -25.13 -31.03
N ALA A 16 50.58 -24.21 -30.16
CA ALA A 16 51.38 -23.05 -29.77
C ALA A 16 52.71 -23.44 -29.10
N GLU A 17 52.70 -24.47 -28.25
CA GLU A 17 53.89 -24.95 -27.56
C GLU A 17 54.87 -25.68 -28.51
N LYS A 18 54.35 -26.41 -29.51
CA LYS A 18 55.15 -26.99 -30.60
C LYS A 18 55.85 -25.92 -31.44
N LYS A 19 55.16 -24.83 -31.79
CA LYS A 19 55.75 -23.70 -32.54
C LYS A 19 56.85 -23.00 -31.72
N LYS A 20 56.65 -22.81 -30.42
CA LYS A 20 57.65 -22.22 -29.51
C LYS A 20 58.92 -23.08 -29.38
N ARG A 21 58.79 -24.41 -29.27
CA ARG A 21 59.95 -25.32 -29.25
C ARG A 21 60.72 -25.34 -30.58
N LYS A 22 60.02 -25.25 -31.72
CA LYS A 22 60.66 -25.17 -33.04
C LYS A 22 61.46 -23.87 -33.22
N ALA A 23 60.94 -22.74 -32.73
CA ALA A 23 61.65 -21.46 -32.76
C ALA A 23 62.90 -21.45 -31.86
N LEU A 24 62.84 -22.07 -30.68
CA LEU A 24 64.01 -22.18 -29.79
C LEU A 24 65.11 -23.09 -30.35
N ARG A 25 64.76 -24.12 -31.12
CA ARG A 25 65.76 -24.96 -31.82
C ARG A 25 66.47 -24.23 -32.96
N ALA A 26 65.79 -23.32 -33.66
CA ALA A 26 66.39 -22.57 -34.76
C ALA A 26 67.44 -21.53 -34.31
N ILE A 27 67.38 -21.08 -33.06
CA ILE A 27 68.34 -20.12 -32.49
C ILE A 27 69.60 -20.83 -31.97
N ALA A 28 69.53 -22.14 -31.67
CA ALA A 28 70.64 -22.91 -31.14
C ALA A 28 71.60 -23.48 -32.22
N THR A 29 71.31 -23.31 -33.51
CA THR A 29 72.10 -23.91 -34.63
C THR A 29 72.87 -22.88 -35.46
N GLN A 30 73.21 -21.72 -34.91
CA GLN A 30 74.25 -20.87 -35.51
C GLN A 30 75.60 -21.20 -34.88
N GLU A 31 76.14 -22.34 -35.30
CA GLU A 31 77.54 -22.68 -35.11
C GLU A 31 78.41 -21.74 -35.96
N THR A 32 79.37 -21.15 -35.28
CA THR A 32 80.46 -20.31 -35.77
C THR A 32 81.38 -21.11 -36.69
N PRO A 33 81.73 -20.64 -37.90
CA PRO A 33 82.81 -21.24 -38.66
C PRO A 33 84.16 -20.82 -38.03
N GLN A 34 84.90 -21.80 -37.52
CA GLN A 34 86.31 -21.63 -37.17
C GLN A 34 87.14 -21.46 -38.46
N SER A 35 87.77 -20.29 -38.60
CA SER A 35 88.81 -20.04 -39.61
C SER A 35 90.17 -19.84 -38.89
N PRO A 36 91.21 -20.59 -39.24
CA PRO A 36 92.48 -20.65 -38.51
C PRO A 36 93.52 -19.64 -39.02
N LEU A 37 93.19 -18.35 -39.09
CA LEU A 37 94.12 -17.30 -39.57
C LEU A 37 94.01 -15.97 -38.80
N ALA A 38 93.96 -16.02 -37.47
CA ALA A 38 94.04 -14.82 -36.63
C ALA A 38 94.94 -15.04 -35.41
N ARG A 39 96.22 -15.34 -35.65
CA ARG A 39 97.32 -15.20 -34.68
C ARG A 39 98.18 -14.00 -35.06
N ARG A 40 97.66 -12.77 -34.91
CA ARG A 40 98.46 -11.51 -34.89
C ARG A 40 97.59 -10.29 -34.65
N ALA A 41 97.02 -10.16 -33.45
CA ALA A 41 96.52 -8.89 -32.91
C ALA A 41 96.17 -9.08 -31.42
N GLU A 42 97.10 -9.65 -30.66
CA GLU A 42 97.10 -9.47 -29.21
C GLU A 42 98.06 -8.33 -28.91
N GLU A 43 97.68 -7.54 -27.90
CA GLU A 43 98.31 -6.32 -27.40
C GLU A 43 97.71 -5.02 -27.96
N HIS A 44 96.98 -4.34 -27.07
CA HIS A 44 96.45 -2.98 -27.17
C HIS A 44 94.99 -2.68 -27.61
N VAL A 45 93.99 -3.57 -27.44
CA VAL A 45 92.55 -3.13 -27.37
C VAL A 45 91.60 -3.90 -26.40
N PRO A 46 91.90 -4.27 -25.14
CA PRO A 46 90.91 -4.98 -24.31
C PRO A 46 89.89 -4.05 -23.61
N LYS A 47 90.28 -2.82 -23.26
CA LYS A 47 89.51 -2.01 -22.29
C LYS A 47 88.26 -1.30 -22.86
N LEU A 48 88.23 -1.01 -24.16
CA LEU A 48 87.07 -0.35 -24.81
C LEU A 48 85.95 -1.35 -25.17
N SER A 49 86.32 -2.57 -25.55
CA SER A 49 85.42 -3.68 -25.88
C SER A 49 84.60 -4.12 -24.66
N GLU A 50 85.26 -4.29 -23.52
CA GLU A 50 84.63 -4.72 -22.27
C GLU A 50 83.65 -3.67 -21.72
N LYS A 51 84.00 -2.38 -21.82
CA LYS A 51 83.11 -1.27 -21.42
C LYS A 51 81.85 -1.20 -22.30
N ALA A 52 81.98 -1.50 -23.59
CA ALA A 52 80.83 -1.59 -24.51
C ALA A 52 79.96 -2.82 -24.22
N ALA A 53 80.56 -3.97 -23.88
CA ALA A 53 79.86 -5.19 -23.48
C ALA A 53 79.06 -4.98 -22.17
N ARG A 54 79.70 -4.45 -21.12
CA ARG A 54 79.04 -4.11 -19.84
C ARG A 54 77.89 -3.11 -20.04
N LYS A 55 78.04 -2.14 -20.95
CA LYS A 55 76.97 -1.17 -21.28
C LYS A 55 75.79 -1.83 -22.02
N ARG A 56 76.03 -2.83 -22.87
CA ARG A 56 74.99 -3.61 -23.56
C ARG A 56 74.26 -4.53 -22.57
N GLU A 57 74.99 -5.19 -21.69
CA GLU A 57 74.44 -6.04 -20.64
C GLU A 57 73.58 -5.23 -19.66
N ALA A 58 74.06 -4.09 -19.17
CA ALA A 58 73.29 -3.20 -18.32
C ALA A 58 72.00 -2.68 -19.01
N ARG A 59 72.04 -2.45 -20.33
CA ARG A 59 70.85 -2.09 -21.12
C ARG A 59 69.87 -3.27 -21.25
N ALA A 60 70.38 -4.49 -21.43
CA ALA A 60 69.54 -5.69 -21.50
C ALA A 60 68.86 -5.97 -20.15
N LEU A 61 69.59 -5.90 -19.04
CA LEU A 61 69.04 -6.05 -17.69
C LEU A 61 67.97 -5.00 -17.37
N ARG A 62 68.20 -3.73 -17.75
CA ARG A 62 67.18 -2.67 -17.61
C ARG A 62 65.92 -2.94 -18.43
N LYS A 63 66.04 -3.53 -19.63
CA LYS A 63 64.88 -3.92 -20.45
C LYS A 63 64.10 -5.06 -19.81
N ILE A 64 64.79 -6.06 -19.27
CA ILE A 64 64.18 -7.20 -18.56
C ILE A 64 63.45 -6.71 -17.32
N ALA A 65 64.09 -5.90 -16.48
CA ALA A 65 63.48 -5.31 -15.29
C ALA A 65 62.22 -4.48 -15.62
N LYS A 66 62.29 -3.66 -16.69
CA LYS A 66 61.12 -2.88 -17.15
C LYS A 66 59.99 -3.77 -17.68
N ALA A 67 60.30 -4.89 -18.32
CA ALA A 67 59.31 -5.86 -18.78
C ALA A 67 58.65 -6.60 -17.60
N GLN A 68 59.44 -6.98 -16.58
CA GLN A 68 58.93 -7.59 -15.35
C GLN A 68 58.01 -6.65 -14.58
N ALA A 69 58.41 -5.39 -14.37
CA ALA A 69 57.57 -4.39 -13.71
C ALA A 69 56.24 -4.14 -14.46
N ARG A 70 56.25 -4.17 -15.80
CA ARG A 70 55.02 -4.08 -16.60
C ARG A 70 54.13 -5.30 -16.44
N ALA A 71 54.72 -6.50 -16.39
CA ALA A 71 53.96 -7.74 -16.19
C ALA A 71 53.31 -7.80 -14.80
N GLU A 72 54.00 -7.32 -13.76
CA GLU A 72 53.44 -7.22 -12.40
C GLU A 72 52.28 -6.22 -12.34
N LEU A 73 52.44 -5.04 -12.94
CA LEU A 73 51.37 -4.04 -13.00
C LEU A 73 50.12 -4.58 -13.73
N GLU A 74 50.33 -5.33 -14.80
CA GLU A 74 49.22 -5.92 -15.56
C GLU A 74 48.53 -7.03 -14.77
N LYS A 75 49.29 -7.84 -14.03
CA LYS A 75 48.74 -8.83 -13.10
C LYS A 75 47.86 -8.17 -12.03
N GLU A 76 48.35 -7.08 -11.44
CA GLU A 76 47.59 -6.30 -10.44
C GLU A 76 46.30 -5.72 -11.02
N ARG A 77 46.35 -5.21 -12.26
CA ARG A 77 45.17 -4.71 -12.98
C ARG A 77 44.13 -5.80 -13.20
N VAL A 78 44.55 -6.97 -13.65
CA VAL A 78 43.65 -8.12 -13.87
C VAL A 78 43.02 -8.58 -12.56
N ASP A 79 43.79 -8.62 -11.47
CA ASP A 79 43.26 -9.00 -10.15
C ASP A 79 42.26 -7.97 -9.62
N LYS A 80 42.53 -6.66 -9.81
CA LYS A 80 41.56 -5.59 -9.48
C LYS A 80 40.26 -5.72 -10.29
N LEU A 81 40.35 -6.01 -11.58
CA LEU A 81 39.16 -6.22 -12.42
C LEU A 81 38.35 -7.45 -11.98
N ARG A 82 39.02 -8.53 -11.57
CA ARG A 82 38.36 -9.71 -10.99
C ARG A 82 37.64 -9.39 -9.69
N GLN A 83 38.29 -8.61 -8.81
CA GLN A 83 37.67 -8.15 -7.56
C GLN A 83 36.43 -7.29 -7.83
N LEU A 84 36.51 -6.34 -8.78
CA LEU A 84 35.37 -5.50 -9.15
C LEU A 84 34.22 -6.32 -9.74
N ALA A 85 34.51 -7.27 -10.63
CA ALA A 85 33.50 -8.17 -11.18
C ALA A 85 32.84 -9.02 -10.09
N HIS A 86 33.62 -9.51 -9.12
CA HIS A 86 33.08 -10.25 -7.97
C HIS A 86 32.16 -9.38 -7.10
N LEU A 87 32.56 -8.13 -6.82
CA LEU A 87 31.73 -7.19 -6.07
C LEU A 87 30.44 -6.82 -6.82
N GLN A 88 30.49 -6.65 -8.14
CA GLN A 88 29.30 -6.45 -8.96
C GLN A 88 28.36 -7.66 -8.91
N LYS A 89 28.91 -8.88 -9.00
CA LYS A 89 28.12 -10.11 -8.89
C LYS A 89 27.40 -10.19 -7.55
N LEU A 90 28.09 -9.93 -6.43
CA LEU A 90 27.50 -9.90 -5.09
C LEU A 90 26.40 -8.83 -4.97
N ARG A 91 26.59 -7.64 -5.57
CA ARG A 91 25.55 -6.60 -5.60
C ARG A 91 24.29 -7.05 -6.34
N MET A 92 24.46 -7.74 -7.48
CA MET A 92 23.34 -8.24 -8.27
C MET A 92 22.60 -9.38 -7.55
N GLU A 93 23.33 -10.29 -6.90
CA GLU A 93 22.74 -11.38 -6.09
C GLU A 93 21.97 -10.83 -4.88
N ASN A 94 22.53 -9.85 -4.16
CA ASN A 94 21.82 -9.18 -3.06
C ASN A 94 20.59 -8.41 -3.56
N ALA A 95 20.67 -7.71 -4.69
CA ALA A 95 19.52 -7.01 -5.27
C ALA A 95 18.41 -7.99 -5.70
N ALA A 96 18.77 -9.16 -6.23
CA ALA A 96 17.81 -10.21 -6.60
C ALA A 96 17.15 -10.85 -5.36
N GLN A 97 17.90 -11.08 -4.28
CA GLN A 97 17.35 -11.56 -3.01
C GLN A 97 16.40 -10.54 -2.38
N VAL A 98 16.81 -9.28 -2.29
CA VAL A 98 15.99 -8.19 -1.75
C VAL A 98 14.69 -8.02 -2.56
N THR A 99 14.76 -8.07 -3.89
CA THR A 99 13.55 -7.97 -4.73
C THR A 99 12.67 -9.22 -4.69
N GLY A 100 13.27 -10.41 -4.52
CA GLY A 100 12.57 -11.67 -4.32
C GLY A 100 11.78 -11.73 -3.01
N GLU A 101 12.25 -11.07 -1.96
CA GLU A 101 11.58 -11.00 -0.65
C GLU A 101 10.55 -9.86 -0.55
N ILE A 102 10.77 -8.74 -1.24
CA ILE A 102 9.88 -7.57 -1.18
C ILE A 102 8.52 -7.86 -1.86
N LYS A 103 8.52 -8.50 -3.03
CA LYS A 103 7.28 -8.79 -3.79
C LYS A 103 6.26 -9.65 -3.02
N PRO A 104 6.62 -10.81 -2.43
CA PRO A 104 5.66 -11.61 -1.66
C PRO A 104 5.20 -10.90 -0.39
N ARG A 105 6.05 -10.06 0.23
CA ARG A 105 5.69 -9.29 1.42
C ARG A 105 4.64 -8.21 1.11
N ILE A 106 4.76 -7.51 -0.01
CA ILE A 106 3.76 -6.53 -0.47
C ILE A 106 2.42 -7.24 -0.76
N ALA A 107 2.45 -8.36 -1.48
CA ALA A 107 1.24 -9.12 -1.78
C ALA A 107 0.55 -9.66 -0.52
N LEU A 108 1.32 -10.06 0.51
CA LEU A 108 0.77 -10.48 1.80
C LEU A 108 0.13 -9.31 2.56
N ASP A 109 0.74 -8.13 2.54
CA ASP A 109 0.22 -6.93 3.19
C ASP A 109 -1.09 -6.44 2.53
N GLU A 110 -1.19 -6.51 1.20
CA GLU A 110 -2.43 -6.20 0.47
C GLU A 110 -3.57 -7.17 0.82
N ARG A 111 -3.31 -8.48 0.88
CA ARG A 111 -4.32 -9.47 1.32
C ARG A 111 -4.81 -9.22 2.73
N LYS A 112 -3.92 -8.78 3.63
CA LYS A 112 -4.30 -8.40 5.01
C LYS A 112 -5.22 -7.17 5.01
N LYS A 113 -4.95 -6.16 4.18
CA LYS A 113 -5.82 -4.97 4.02
C LYS A 113 -7.19 -5.35 3.49
N ASP A 114 -7.25 -6.20 2.47
CA ASP A 114 -8.52 -6.63 1.88
C ASP A 114 -9.40 -7.37 2.91
N ARG A 115 -8.81 -8.26 3.71
CA ARG A 115 -9.55 -8.98 4.75
C ARG A 115 -10.07 -8.04 5.84
N VAL A 116 -9.28 -7.07 6.29
CA VAL A 116 -9.74 -6.02 7.22
C VAL A 116 -10.88 -5.20 6.62
N ALA A 117 -10.82 -4.86 5.33
CA ALA A 117 -11.88 -4.15 4.63
C ALA A 117 -13.17 -4.98 4.54
N GLN A 118 -13.06 -6.29 4.31
CA GLN A 118 -14.21 -7.21 4.33
C GLN A 118 -14.87 -7.26 5.70
N PHE A 119 -14.10 -7.36 6.78
CA PHE A 119 -14.64 -7.31 8.14
C PHE A 119 -15.38 -5.99 8.40
N ALA A 120 -14.77 -4.86 8.06
CA ALA A 120 -15.40 -3.54 8.21
C ALA A 120 -16.73 -3.46 7.43
N LEU A 121 -16.78 -4.02 6.23
CA LEU A 121 -17.98 -4.07 5.39
C LEU A 121 -19.08 -4.98 5.97
N LEU A 122 -18.71 -6.11 6.58
CA LEU A 122 -19.68 -6.96 7.29
C LEU A 122 -20.30 -6.23 8.48
N PHE A 123 -19.47 -5.56 9.28
CA PHE A 123 -19.91 -4.89 10.50
C PHE A 123 -20.77 -3.66 10.19
N THR A 124 -20.41 -2.87 9.17
CA THR A 124 -21.25 -1.75 8.68
C THR A 124 -22.60 -2.20 8.13
N ARG A 125 -22.72 -3.46 7.69
CA ARG A 125 -23.98 -4.09 7.26
C ARG A 125 -24.74 -4.76 8.42
N GLY A 126 -24.31 -4.57 9.67
CA GLY A 126 -24.94 -5.16 10.85
C GLY A 126 -24.69 -6.66 11.02
N LYS A 127 -23.79 -7.28 10.25
CA LYS A 127 -23.42 -8.68 10.39
C LYS A 127 -22.29 -8.81 11.39
N LEU A 128 -22.63 -9.11 12.64
CA LEU A 128 -21.65 -9.33 13.71
C LEU A 128 -21.32 -10.83 13.83
N PRO A 129 -20.04 -11.16 14.11
CA PRO A 129 -19.61 -12.53 14.39
C PRO A 129 -20.12 -12.97 15.76
N ASP A 130 -20.27 -14.29 15.95
CA ASP A 130 -20.46 -14.84 17.28
C ASP A 130 -19.18 -14.72 18.14
N LEU A 131 -19.25 -15.10 19.41
CA LEU A 131 -18.12 -14.95 20.34
C LEU A 131 -16.89 -15.78 19.93
N ALA A 132 -17.10 -16.96 19.35
CA ALA A 132 -16.00 -17.84 18.94
C ALA A 132 -15.29 -17.25 17.73
N GLN A 133 -16.06 -16.85 16.72
CA GLN A 133 -15.55 -16.21 15.52
C GLN A 133 -14.88 -14.86 15.84
N ALA A 134 -15.45 -14.08 16.76
CA ALA A 134 -14.87 -12.79 17.15
C ALA A 134 -13.48 -12.93 17.80
N ARG A 135 -13.25 -14.03 18.55
CA ARG A 135 -11.93 -14.34 19.14
C ARG A 135 -10.92 -14.72 18.07
N GLU A 136 -11.32 -15.55 17.12
CA GLU A 136 -10.47 -15.94 15.98
C GLU A 136 -10.09 -14.72 15.14
N ASP A 137 -11.07 -13.89 14.79
CA ASP A 137 -10.84 -12.68 14.00
C ASP A 137 -9.94 -11.68 14.74
N LEU A 138 -10.08 -11.56 16.06
CA LEU A 138 -9.19 -10.70 16.86
C LEU A 138 -7.76 -11.25 16.92
N GLU A 139 -7.60 -12.57 16.99
CA GLU A 139 -6.28 -13.20 16.93
C GLU A 139 -5.61 -12.93 15.59
N TYR A 140 -6.34 -13.08 14.49
CA TYR A 140 -5.87 -12.71 13.16
C TYR A 140 -5.40 -11.24 13.09
N LEU A 141 -6.14 -10.29 13.70
CA LEU A 141 -5.74 -8.88 13.68
C LEU A 141 -4.42 -8.61 14.42
N LYS A 142 -4.08 -9.37 15.46
CA LYS A 142 -2.80 -9.20 16.17
C LYS A 142 -1.59 -9.47 15.28
N GLU A 143 -1.75 -10.28 14.23
CA GLU A 143 -0.70 -10.58 13.25
C GLU A 143 -0.57 -9.51 12.15
N VAL A 144 -1.43 -8.48 12.18
CA VAL A 144 -1.46 -7.41 11.18
C VAL A 144 -0.72 -6.17 11.72
N ASP A 145 0.42 -5.84 11.12
CA ASP A 145 1.13 -4.59 11.40
C ASP A 145 0.56 -3.43 10.57
N HIS A 146 -0.40 -2.71 11.16
CA HIS A 146 -1.12 -1.60 10.53
C HIS A 146 -0.43 -0.24 10.71
N ARG A 147 0.73 -0.18 11.39
CA ARG A 147 1.45 1.08 11.70
C ARG A 147 2.07 1.74 10.49
N SER A 148 2.28 1.01 9.40
CA SER A 148 2.76 1.53 8.12
C SER A 148 1.63 1.82 7.13
N TRP A 149 0.38 1.46 7.46
CA TRP A 149 -0.74 1.62 6.56
C TRP A 149 -1.20 3.07 6.42
N GLN A 150 -1.78 3.38 5.26
CA GLN A 150 -2.45 4.66 4.98
C GLN A 150 -3.58 4.90 5.97
N LYS A 151 -3.87 6.17 6.27
CA LYS A 151 -4.83 6.57 7.30
C LYS A 151 -6.19 5.85 7.18
N GLY A 152 -6.75 5.78 5.97
CA GLY A 152 -8.05 5.14 5.75
C GLY A 152 -8.07 3.64 6.08
N ASP A 153 -7.00 2.90 5.76
CA ASP A 153 -6.91 1.46 6.07
C ASP A 153 -6.61 1.23 7.55
N ARG A 154 -5.82 2.12 8.16
CA ARG A 154 -5.60 2.11 9.61
C ARG A 154 -6.90 2.36 10.37
N ASP A 155 -7.72 3.30 9.94
CA ASP A 155 -9.01 3.62 10.57
C ASP A 155 -9.97 2.42 10.47
N ARG A 156 -9.97 1.70 9.34
CA ARG A 156 -10.73 0.44 9.17
C ARG A 156 -10.23 -0.65 10.11
N TYR A 157 -8.92 -0.82 10.25
CA TYR A 157 -8.33 -1.77 11.19
C TYR A 157 -8.78 -1.48 12.63
N LEU A 158 -8.62 -0.24 13.08
CA LEU A 158 -9.00 0.18 14.44
C LEU A 158 -10.51 0.03 14.67
N PHE A 159 -11.33 0.29 13.65
CA PHE A 159 -12.77 0.07 13.69
C PHE A 159 -13.12 -1.41 13.96
N VAL A 160 -12.54 -2.33 13.18
CA VAL A 160 -12.78 -3.77 13.32
C VAL A 160 -12.26 -4.27 14.67
N GLU A 161 -11.03 -3.90 15.05
CA GLU A 161 -10.41 -4.31 16.31
C GLU A 161 -11.27 -3.89 17.52
N ASN A 162 -11.74 -2.64 17.54
CA ASN A 162 -12.57 -2.14 18.63
C ASN A 162 -13.91 -2.87 18.72
N ILE A 163 -14.52 -3.25 17.59
CA ILE A 163 -15.76 -4.02 17.57
C ILE A 163 -15.54 -5.42 18.17
N LEU A 164 -14.54 -6.14 17.68
CA LEU A 164 -14.24 -7.50 18.15
C LEU A 164 -13.90 -7.52 19.65
N ARG A 165 -13.07 -6.59 20.12
CA ARG A 165 -12.74 -6.45 21.55
C ARG A 165 -13.96 -6.17 22.41
N SER A 166 -14.95 -5.46 21.88
CA SER A 166 -16.17 -5.12 22.60
C SER A 166 -17.11 -6.32 22.71
N ILE A 167 -17.30 -7.07 21.60
CA ILE A 167 -18.05 -8.33 21.59
C ILE A 167 -17.47 -9.31 22.62
N ILE A 168 -16.14 -9.49 22.63
CA ILE A 168 -15.47 -10.42 23.56
C ILE A 168 -15.66 -10.01 25.03
N LYS A 169 -15.73 -8.69 25.30
CA LYS A 169 -15.94 -8.15 26.64
C LYS A 169 -17.41 -8.09 27.04
N GLY A 170 -18.34 -8.51 26.17
CA GLY A 170 -19.79 -8.32 26.38
C GLY A 170 -20.19 -6.85 26.48
N LYS A 171 -19.40 -5.95 25.89
CA LYS A 171 -19.59 -4.49 25.92
C LYS A 171 -20.01 -3.98 24.54
N MET A 172 -20.75 -2.88 24.53
CA MET A 172 -21.17 -2.22 23.29
C MET A 172 -19.96 -1.68 22.52
N PRO A 173 -19.83 -1.91 21.19
CA PRO A 173 -18.74 -1.38 20.40
C PRO A 173 -18.72 0.15 20.33
N PRO A 174 -17.59 0.81 20.66
CA PRO A 174 -17.52 2.27 20.77
C PRO A 174 -17.60 3.00 19.41
N SER A 175 -17.36 2.33 18.28
CA SER A 175 -17.48 2.94 16.94
C SER A 175 -18.91 2.93 16.36
N ILE A 176 -19.81 2.13 16.95
CA ILE A 176 -21.25 2.13 16.67
C ILE A 176 -21.98 3.11 17.62
N VAL A 177 -21.27 3.68 18.59
CA VAL A 177 -21.78 4.66 19.54
C VAL A 177 -21.14 6.02 19.31
N GLN A 178 -21.86 6.95 18.66
CA GLN A 178 -21.65 8.39 18.85
C GLN A 178 -22.99 9.13 18.73
N PRO A 179 -23.21 10.29 19.38
CA PRO A 179 -22.66 10.82 20.64
C PRO A 179 -23.61 10.62 21.84
N ASP A 180 -24.81 10.08 21.64
CA ASP A 180 -25.84 9.94 22.66
C ASP A 180 -26.25 8.47 22.96
N GLY A 181 -25.76 7.50 22.18
CA GLY A 181 -25.89 6.06 22.48
C GLY A 181 -27.33 5.52 22.49
N LYS A 182 -28.30 6.27 21.92
CA LYS A 182 -29.71 5.90 21.95
C LYS A 182 -30.15 5.36 20.60
N TYR A 183 -30.41 4.05 20.56
CA TYR A 183 -31.28 3.41 19.56
C TYR A 183 -32.64 4.14 19.50
N PHE A 184 -33.24 4.23 18.33
CA PHE A 184 -34.62 4.65 18.19
C PHE A 184 -35.31 3.86 17.09
N LYS A 185 -36.60 3.56 17.24
CA LYS A 185 -37.38 2.89 16.19
C LYS A 185 -37.57 3.82 14.99
N TRP A 186 -37.20 3.36 13.80
CA TRP A 186 -37.44 4.12 12.57
C TRP A 186 -38.95 4.42 12.37
N PRO A 187 -39.33 5.68 12.08
CA PRO A 187 -40.74 6.03 11.93
C PRO A 187 -41.33 5.47 10.62
N GLY A 188 -42.60 5.06 10.68
CA GLY A 188 -43.39 4.67 9.50
C GLY A 188 -44.35 5.78 9.07
N THR A 189 -44.84 5.68 7.83
CA THR A 189 -45.79 6.63 7.23
C THR A 189 -47.24 6.10 7.18
N ASN A 190 -47.49 4.92 7.74
CA ASN A 190 -48.83 4.32 7.80
C ASN A 190 -49.71 5.06 8.81
N ILE A 191 -50.96 5.32 8.43
CA ILE A 191 -51.91 6.11 9.23
C ILE A 191 -52.38 5.35 10.49
N GLY A 192 -52.41 4.01 10.44
CA GLY A 192 -52.96 3.15 11.50
C GLY A 192 -51.99 2.70 12.60
N ASN A 193 -50.78 3.24 12.70
CA ASN A 193 -49.83 2.82 13.75
C ASN A 193 -50.02 3.64 15.05
N PRO A 194 -50.48 3.04 16.18
CA PRO A 194 -50.69 3.74 17.44
C PRO A 194 -49.39 4.09 18.18
N SER A 195 -48.23 3.58 17.71
CA SER A 195 -46.95 3.71 18.43
C SER A 195 -46.31 5.10 18.37
N ALA A 196 -46.94 6.08 17.74
CA ALA A 196 -46.48 7.46 17.83
C ALA A 196 -47.07 8.09 19.08
N HIS A 197 -46.35 8.03 20.21
CA HIS A 197 -46.56 9.01 21.28
C HIS A 197 -46.55 10.38 20.62
N GLY A 198 -47.73 11.00 20.59
CA GLY A 198 -47.93 12.30 20.01
C GLY A 198 -47.13 13.32 20.79
N SER A 199 -45.96 13.70 20.29
CA SER A 199 -45.72 15.13 20.22
C SER A 199 -46.71 15.64 19.19
N ALA A 200 -47.86 16.09 19.68
CA ALA A 200 -48.62 17.09 18.97
C ALA A 200 -47.60 18.13 18.53
N ILE A 201 -47.31 18.18 17.22
CA ILE A 201 -46.84 19.42 16.64
C ILE A 201 -48.08 20.28 16.75
N GLY A 202 -48.20 20.95 17.90
CA GLY A 202 -49.24 21.92 18.17
C GLY A 202 -49.29 22.86 17.00
N ASP A 203 -50.51 23.25 16.66
CA ASP A 203 -50.77 24.28 15.68
C ASP A 203 -49.82 25.47 15.84
N MET A 204 -49.54 26.09 14.69
CA MET A 204 -49.20 27.50 14.55
C MET A 204 -47.70 27.90 14.45
N GLN A 205 -47.31 28.18 13.20
CA GLN A 205 -46.51 29.33 12.77
C GLN A 205 -45.07 29.55 13.30
N GLU A 206 -44.26 28.51 13.36
CA GLU A 206 -42.81 28.66 13.13
C GLU A 206 -42.44 28.03 11.79
N VAL A 207 -41.67 28.74 10.95
CA VAL A 207 -41.07 28.16 9.74
C VAL A 207 -40.13 27.05 10.19
N GLY A 208 -40.58 25.80 10.15
CA GLY A 208 -39.79 24.66 10.58
C GLY A 208 -38.45 24.57 9.85
N VAL A 209 -37.42 23.98 10.49
CA VAL A 209 -36.04 23.89 9.97
C VAL A 209 -35.99 23.56 8.48
N LEU A 210 -36.75 22.56 8.04
CA LEU A 210 -36.80 22.14 6.65
C LEU A 210 -37.26 23.26 5.71
N LYS A 211 -38.34 23.95 6.04
CA LYS A 211 -38.83 25.07 5.22
C LYS A 211 -37.84 26.24 5.24
N SER A 212 -37.18 26.50 6.38
CA SER A 212 -36.20 27.59 6.50
C SER A 212 -34.97 27.42 5.60
N ILE A 213 -34.60 26.18 5.29
CA ILE A 213 -33.48 25.88 4.38
C ILE A 213 -33.91 25.65 2.92
N GLY A 214 -35.19 25.88 2.61
CA GLY A 214 -35.74 25.72 1.25
C GLY A 214 -36.10 24.28 0.87
N TYR A 215 -36.21 23.35 1.82
CA TYR A 215 -36.67 21.99 1.53
C TYR A 215 -38.17 21.99 1.19
N GLN A 216 -38.49 21.53 -0.02
CA GLN A 216 -39.85 21.46 -0.55
C GLN A 216 -40.02 20.25 -1.47
N VAL A 217 -41.20 19.62 -1.45
CA VAL A 217 -41.57 18.44 -2.23
C VAL A 217 -42.85 18.68 -3.05
N GLY A 218 -43.19 17.76 -3.96
CA GLY A 218 -44.38 17.84 -4.80
C GLY A 218 -44.15 18.63 -6.09
N LEU A 219 -45.23 19.06 -6.74
CA LEU A 219 -45.20 19.68 -8.08
C LEU A 219 -44.32 20.93 -8.17
N GLN A 220 -44.25 21.70 -7.09
CA GLN A 220 -43.41 22.90 -6.98
C GLN A 220 -42.19 22.65 -6.07
N GLY A 221 -41.83 21.38 -5.86
CA GLY A 221 -40.72 20.97 -5.02
C GLY A 221 -39.36 21.18 -5.68
N VAL A 222 -38.31 21.14 -4.87
CA VAL A 222 -36.94 21.14 -5.42
C VAL A 222 -36.59 19.74 -5.94
N PRO A 223 -35.65 19.64 -6.91
CA PRO A 223 -35.26 18.35 -7.49
C PRO A 223 -34.71 17.37 -6.45
N LEU A 224 -34.84 16.06 -6.70
CA LEU A 224 -34.42 14.99 -5.79
C LEU A 224 -32.99 15.16 -5.24
N HIS A 225 -32.03 15.50 -6.10
CA HIS A 225 -30.63 15.66 -5.67
C HIS A 225 -30.48 16.81 -4.67
N GLU A 226 -31.19 17.92 -4.89
CA GLU A 226 -31.15 19.09 -4.02
C GLU A 226 -31.87 18.81 -2.70
N ARG A 227 -33.02 18.10 -2.73
CA ARG A 227 -33.69 17.62 -1.51
C ARG A 227 -32.75 16.81 -0.64
N ARG A 228 -32.09 15.79 -1.21
CA ARG A 228 -31.14 14.95 -0.48
C ARG A 228 -29.97 15.76 0.07
N ARG A 229 -29.41 16.67 -0.72
CA ARG A 229 -28.35 17.59 -0.26
C ARG A 229 -28.80 18.45 0.93
N LEU A 230 -30.00 19.01 0.89
CA LEU A 230 -30.57 19.79 2.00
C LEU A 230 -30.78 18.91 3.25
N LEU A 231 -31.28 17.69 3.10
CA LEU A 231 -31.47 16.75 4.20
C LEU A 231 -30.14 16.31 4.83
N SER A 232 -29.14 15.99 4.01
CA SER A 232 -27.76 15.75 4.48
C SER A 232 -27.22 16.96 5.23
N ARG A 233 -27.49 18.18 4.73
CA ARG A 233 -27.04 19.40 5.41
C ARG A 233 -27.64 19.55 6.81
N VAL A 234 -28.92 19.24 6.97
CA VAL A 234 -29.61 19.26 8.27
C VAL A 234 -29.02 18.24 9.24
N TYR A 235 -28.64 17.06 8.75
CA TYR A 235 -28.06 16.04 9.60
C TYR A 235 -26.60 16.34 9.96
N GLU A 236 -25.80 16.78 8.99
CA GLU A 236 -24.34 16.79 9.10
C GLU A 236 -23.75 18.09 9.63
N HIS A 237 -24.48 19.20 9.52
CA HIS A 237 -23.98 20.53 9.86
C HIS A 237 -24.79 21.20 10.97
N GLU A 238 -24.19 22.25 11.53
CA GLU A 238 -24.87 23.13 12.45
C GLU A 238 -26.03 23.87 11.75
N LEU A 239 -27.16 23.97 12.44
CA LEU A 239 -28.31 24.69 11.95
C LEU A 239 -28.10 26.18 12.20
N ALA A 240 -28.40 27.01 11.20
CA ALA A 240 -28.26 28.45 11.32
C ALA A 240 -29.15 29.01 12.45
N MET A 241 -28.62 30.00 13.18
CA MET A 241 -29.24 30.58 14.39
C MET A 241 -30.50 31.43 14.13
N ALA A 242 -31.08 31.38 12.93
CA ALA A 242 -32.31 32.12 12.60
C ALA A 242 -33.56 31.59 13.33
N LEU A 243 -33.44 30.46 14.02
CA LEU A 243 -34.48 29.85 14.84
C LEU A 243 -34.13 29.97 16.33
N SER A 244 -35.14 29.94 17.20
CA SER A 244 -34.93 30.06 18.64
C SER A 244 -33.99 28.98 19.17
N ARG A 245 -33.10 29.34 20.12
CA ARG A 245 -32.13 28.39 20.69
C ARG A 245 -32.80 27.19 21.37
N SER A 246 -33.96 27.42 22.00
CA SER A 246 -34.78 26.37 22.59
C SER A 246 -35.27 25.38 21.53
N TYR A 247 -35.79 25.86 20.39
CA TYR A 247 -36.24 25.00 19.31
C TYR A 247 -35.09 24.22 18.66
N LEU A 248 -33.93 24.84 18.46
CA LEU A 248 -32.75 24.16 17.91
C LEU A 248 -32.20 23.07 18.85
N SER A 249 -32.38 23.21 20.17
CA SER A 249 -31.95 22.19 21.13
C SER A 249 -32.68 20.84 20.93
N GLU A 250 -33.93 20.87 20.47
CA GLU A 250 -34.71 19.66 20.18
C GLU A 250 -34.15 18.86 18.99
N TRP A 251 -33.43 19.52 18.09
CA TRP A 251 -32.78 18.89 16.95
C TRP A 251 -31.45 18.23 17.35
N GLY A 252 -30.93 18.45 18.56
CA GLY A 252 -29.67 17.84 19.00
C GLY A 252 -28.45 18.31 18.20
N LYS A 253 -27.29 17.71 18.47
CA LYS A 253 -26.02 18.04 17.80
C LYS A 253 -25.99 17.48 16.36
N PRO A 254 -25.16 18.04 15.46
CA PRO A 254 -24.93 17.43 14.15
C PRO A 254 -24.47 15.98 14.29
N LYS A 255 -24.89 15.12 13.35
CA LYS A 255 -24.57 13.69 13.27
C LYS A 255 -24.96 12.87 14.50
N SER A 256 -25.94 13.33 15.30
CA SER A 256 -26.45 12.60 16.47
C SER A 256 -27.69 11.76 16.17
N SER A 257 -27.98 10.77 17.02
CA SER A 257 -29.20 9.96 16.87
C SER A 257 -30.45 10.82 17.10
N LEU A 258 -30.39 11.76 18.06
CA LEU A 258 -31.44 12.76 18.27
C LEU A 258 -31.73 13.59 17.01
N ARG A 259 -30.70 14.06 16.30
CA ARG A 259 -30.84 14.83 15.04
C ARG A 259 -31.52 14.02 13.95
N LEU A 260 -31.05 12.79 13.73
CA LEU A 260 -31.65 11.91 12.73
C LEU A 260 -33.10 11.54 13.09
N ARG A 261 -33.36 11.25 14.37
CA ARG A 261 -34.70 10.94 14.86
C ARG A 261 -35.66 12.10 14.65
N LYS A 262 -35.29 13.32 15.05
CA LYS A 262 -36.14 14.51 14.88
C LYS A 262 -36.43 14.76 13.39
N LEU A 263 -35.41 14.64 12.54
CA LEU A 263 -35.54 14.78 11.10
C LEU A 263 -36.50 13.73 10.51
N ALA A 264 -36.25 12.44 10.76
CA ALA A 264 -37.07 11.34 10.23
C ALA A 264 -38.53 11.41 10.71
N HIS A 265 -38.76 11.72 12.00
CA HIS A 265 -40.10 11.87 12.55
C HIS A 265 -40.83 13.09 11.97
N THR A 266 -40.12 14.17 11.67
CA THR A 266 -40.70 15.36 11.03
C THR A 266 -41.24 14.99 9.65
N ILE A 267 -40.42 14.36 8.80
CA ILE A 267 -40.85 13.93 7.46
C ILE A 267 -41.99 12.92 7.56
N ALA A 268 -41.89 11.89 8.41
CA ALA A 268 -42.96 10.90 8.59
C ALA A 268 -44.29 11.53 9.04
N SER A 269 -44.23 12.59 9.85
CA SER A 269 -45.41 13.32 10.29
C SER A 269 -46.01 14.17 9.17
N LEU A 270 -45.17 14.84 8.36
CA LEU A 270 -45.62 15.53 7.15
C LEU A 270 -46.33 14.56 6.18
N THR A 271 -45.73 13.39 5.93
CA THR A 271 -46.33 12.36 5.07
C THR A 271 -47.67 11.88 5.61
N ARG A 272 -47.76 11.53 6.90
CA ARG A 272 -49.02 11.06 7.51
C ARG A 272 -50.09 12.15 7.48
N ASN A 273 -49.72 13.39 7.77
CA ASN A 273 -50.65 14.52 7.74
C ASN A 273 -51.18 14.76 6.32
N MET A 274 -50.32 14.65 5.30
CA MET A 274 -50.76 14.74 3.91
C MET A 274 -51.65 13.56 3.53
N LYS A 275 -51.26 12.32 3.85
CA LYS A 275 -52.09 11.13 3.57
C LYS A 275 -53.50 11.22 4.18
N ARG A 276 -53.66 11.87 5.34
CA ARG A 276 -54.98 12.14 5.94
C ARG A 276 -55.79 13.21 5.20
N ARG A 277 -55.12 14.17 4.55
CA ARG A 277 -55.76 15.28 3.83
C ARG A 277 -56.03 14.96 2.35
N ASN A 278 -55.06 14.35 1.69
CA ASN A 278 -55.08 13.96 0.29
C ASN A 278 -54.10 12.79 0.10
N SER A 279 -54.62 11.56 -0.02
CA SER A 279 -53.83 10.34 -0.17
C SER A 279 -53.02 10.26 -1.46
N ASP A 280 -53.42 11.02 -2.49
CA ASP A 280 -52.88 10.93 -3.84
C ASP A 280 -51.95 12.11 -4.17
N ALA A 281 -51.58 12.90 -3.16
CA ALA A 281 -50.71 14.04 -3.33
C ALA A 281 -49.29 13.58 -3.75
N PRO A 282 -48.71 14.14 -4.84
CA PRO A 282 -47.38 13.72 -5.34
C PRO A 282 -46.25 13.95 -4.33
N SER A 283 -46.44 14.88 -3.38
CA SER A 283 -45.51 15.09 -2.26
C SER A 283 -45.32 13.87 -1.36
N ILE A 284 -46.29 12.94 -1.33
CA ILE A 284 -46.22 11.75 -0.49
C ILE A 284 -45.07 10.84 -0.93
N GLU A 285 -44.98 10.54 -2.22
CA GLU A 285 -43.94 9.70 -2.78
C GLU A 285 -42.55 10.33 -2.58
N ASP A 286 -42.43 11.63 -2.81
CA ASP A 286 -41.21 12.38 -2.56
C ASP A 286 -40.74 12.28 -1.11
N TRP A 287 -41.65 12.48 -0.15
CA TRP A 287 -41.30 12.34 1.27
C TRP A 287 -40.91 10.92 1.63
N GLU A 288 -41.60 9.89 1.10
CA GLU A 288 -41.26 8.49 1.37
C GLU A 288 -39.90 8.11 0.80
N ALA A 289 -39.58 8.57 -0.40
CA ALA A 289 -38.27 8.38 -1.02
C ALA A 289 -37.16 9.07 -0.22
N ASP A 290 -37.40 10.28 0.29
CA ASP A 290 -36.47 11.01 1.14
C ASP A 290 -36.27 10.32 2.50
N LEU A 291 -37.34 9.75 3.05
CA LEU A 291 -37.29 8.96 4.29
C LEU A 291 -36.49 7.66 4.09
N ALA A 292 -36.70 6.96 2.98
CA ALA A 292 -35.91 5.79 2.61
C ALA A 292 -34.42 6.15 2.44
N TYR A 293 -34.12 7.28 1.79
CA TYR A 293 -32.77 7.80 1.65
C TYR A 293 -32.08 7.99 3.01
N LEU A 294 -32.73 8.70 3.95
CA LEU A 294 -32.19 8.92 5.29
C LEU A 294 -31.97 7.61 6.06
N LYS A 295 -32.90 6.66 5.93
CA LYS A 295 -32.78 5.35 6.57
C LYS A 295 -31.52 4.63 6.10
N GLN A 296 -31.33 4.55 4.79
CA GLN A 296 -30.23 3.81 4.18
C GLN A 296 -28.87 4.47 4.45
N HIS A 297 -28.80 5.81 4.44
CA HIS A 297 -27.52 6.53 4.54
C HIS A 297 -27.08 6.82 5.98
N TYR A 298 -28.04 6.93 6.91
CA TYR A 298 -27.78 7.41 8.26
C TYR A 298 -28.27 6.52 9.39
N TYR A 299 -29.21 5.60 9.16
CA TYR A 299 -29.82 4.78 10.21
C TYR A 299 -29.34 3.32 10.24
N VAL A 300 -29.39 2.64 9.09
CA VAL A 300 -29.02 1.22 8.98
C VAL A 300 -27.55 1.04 9.36
N GLY A 301 -27.26 0.06 10.24
CA GLY A 301 -25.93 -0.20 10.77
C GLY A 301 -25.40 0.82 11.78
N ARG A 302 -26.21 1.82 12.17
CA ARG A 302 -25.84 2.86 13.16
C ARG A 302 -26.80 2.95 14.34
N TYR A 303 -28.11 2.96 14.09
CA TYR A 303 -29.13 3.19 15.11
C TYR A 303 -30.27 2.15 15.08
N ASP A 304 -30.15 1.10 14.27
CA ASP A 304 -31.17 0.08 14.02
C ASP A 304 -31.11 -1.14 14.93
N PHE A 305 -30.01 -1.31 15.68
CA PHE A 305 -29.81 -2.46 16.55
C PHE A 305 -30.27 -2.17 17.99
N GLN A 306 -31.28 -2.93 18.44
CA GLN A 306 -31.74 -2.94 19.82
C GLN A 306 -31.04 -4.09 20.56
N TRP A 307 -30.15 -3.77 21.51
CA TRP A 307 -29.57 -4.79 22.37
C TRP A 307 -30.66 -5.46 23.24
N PRO A 308 -30.62 -6.79 23.43
CA PRO A 308 -31.49 -7.48 24.37
C PRO A 308 -31.30 -6.87 25.76
N ARG A 309 -32.40 -6.51 26.42
CA ARG A 309 -32.37 -6.01 27.79
C ARG A 309 -31.98 -7.18 28.70
N SER A 310 -30.92 -6.98 29.49
CA SER A 310 -30.54 -7.86 30.61
C SER A 310 -31.66 -7.96 31.64
#